data_AF-A0A950W296-F1
#
_entry.id   AF-A0A950W296-F1
#
_cell.length_a   1.000
_cell.length_b   1.000
_cell.length_c   1.000
_cell.angle_alpha   90.00
_cell.angle_beta   90.00
_cell.angle_gamma   90.00
#
_symmetry.space_group_name_H-M   'P 1'
#
loop_
_entity.id
_entity.type
_entity.pdbx_description
1 polymer ?
#
loop_
_entity_poly.entity_id
_entity_poly.type
_entity_poly.pdbx_seq_one_letter_code
_entity_poly.pdbx_strand_id
1 'polypeptide(L)'
;MFHVELRQFPNVARAFNLSREELLSKIVRPWVAGVPVRWGERSWDPARARIAIYEGPALVTEALGLGRGWANATRAGADVTERVLKEARVPPALESFKAEIAQRAAAGPVALAGVVALASEQHPQARASERLALAEDAVWQLLHGSEVELRRGERPLPAEEWAGALLSWAAWSDAELRLTRSPTQAAGP
;
A
#
# COMPACT_ATOMS: atom_id res chain seq x y z
N MET A 1 -8.60 -11.73 -13.15
CA MET A 1 -7.89 -12.86 -12.52
C MET A 1 -6.40 -12.64 -12.70
N PHE A 2 -5.58 -13.22 -11.82
CA PHE A 2 -4.13 -13.06 -11.88
C PHE A 2 -3.40 -14.38 -12.12
N HIS A 3 -2.30 -14.28 -12.86
CA HIS A 3 -1.41 -15.40 -13.19
C HIS A 3 0.01 -15.00 -12.81
N VAL A 4 0.73 -15.87 -12.12
CA VAL A 4 2.06 -15.58 -11.58
C VAL A 4 3.08 -16.59 -12.09
N GLU A 5 4.26 -16.12 -12.45
CA GLU A 5 5.46 -16.92 -12.60
C GLU A 5 6.49 -16.53 -11.54
N LEU A 6 7.03 -17.53 -10.85
CA LEU A 6 8.22 -17.42 -10.01
C LEU A 6 9.35 -18.16 -10.70
N ARG A 7 10.49 -17.50 -10.88
CA ARG A 7 11.62 -18.05 -11.64
C ARG A 7 12.94 -17.89 -10.89
N GLN A 8 13.63 -19.01 -10.71
CA GLN A 8 14.96 -19.10 -10.11
C GLN A 8 15.69 -20.24 -10.81
N PHE A 9 16.56 -19.89 -11.76
CA PHE A 9 17.17 -20.87 -12.66
C PHE A 9 17.76 -22.07 -11.90
N PRO A 10 17.48 -23.32 -12.34
CA PRO A 10 16.70 -23.70 -13.52
C PRO A 10 15.18 -23.83 -13.29
N ASN A 11 14.70 -23.51 -12.09
CA ASN A 11 13.33 -23.78 -11.66
C ASN A 11 12.35 -22.65 -12.03
N VAL A 12 11.14 -23.06 -12.41
CA VAL A 12 10.00 -22.18 -12.64
C VAL A 12 8.78 -22.76 -11.93
N ALA A 13 8.02 -21.92 -11.24
CA ALA A 13 6.68 -22.22 -10.76
C ALA A 13 5.69 -21.25 -11.37
N ARG A 14 4.48 -21.75 -11.66
CA ARG A 14 3.39 -20.96 -12.21
C ARG A 14 2.12 -21.20 -11.40
N ALA A 15 1.40 -20.13 -11.17
CA ALA A 15 0.08 -20.13 -10.56
C ALA A 15 -0.88 -19.43 -11.53
N PHE A 16 -2.07 -19.98 -11.72
CA PHE A 16 -3.06 -19.43 -12.65
C PHE A 16 -4.37 -19.17 -11.90
N ASN A 17 -5.17 -18.24 -12.44
CA ASN A 17 -6.52 -17.95 -11.95
C ASN A 17 -6.59 -17.52 -10.48
N LEU A 18 -5.55 -16.86 -9.96
CA LEU A 18 -5.57 -16.32 -8.61
C LEU A 18 -6.55 -15.14 -8.52
N SER A 19 -7.34 -15.12 -7.46
CA SER A 19 -8.00 -13.89 -7.04
C SER A 19 -6.99 -12.85 -6.56
N ARG A 20 -7.39 -11.58 -6.47
CA ARG A 20 -6.51 -10.52 -5.97
C ARG A 20 -6.08 -10.79 -4.52
N GLU A 21 -7.00 -11.26 -3.69
CA GLU A 21 -6.72 -11.57 -2.28
C GLU A 21 -5.70 -12.71 -2.14
N GLU A 22 -5.85 -13.79 -2.91
CA GLU A 22 -4.91 -14.91 -2.88
C GLU A 22 -3.52 -14.51 -3.40
N LEU A 23 -3.48 -13.75 -4.49
CA LEU A 23 -2.23 -13.20 -5.01
C LEU A 23 -1.50 -12.39 -3.94
N LEU A 24 -2.21 -11.46 -3.29
CA LEU A 24 -1.64 -10.57 -2.30
C LEU A 24 -1.17 -11.32 -1.05
N SER A 25 -2.04 -12.14 -0.46
CA SER A 25 -1.76 -12.83 0.80
C SER A 25 -0.69 -13.92 0.68
N LYS A 26 -0.75 -14.75 -0.37
CA LYS A 26 0.11 -15.94 -0.50
C LYS A 26 1.46 -15.64 -1.14
N ILE A 27 1.55 -14.63 -2.02
CA ILE A 27 2.73 -14.39 -2.85
C ILE A 27 3.27 -12.98 -2.67
N VAL A 28 2.48 -11.96 -3.01
CA VAL A 28 3.00 -10.60 -3.20
C VAL A 28 3.43 -9.96 -1.88
N ARG A 29 2.64 -10.07 -0.80
CA ARG A 29 2.99 -9.47 0.51
C ARG A 29 4.27 -10.08 1.11
N PRO A 30 4.42 -11.41 1.20
CA PRO A 30 5.70 -11.99 1.61
C PRO A 30 6.85 -11.57 0.68
N TRP A 31 6.60 -11.52 -0.63
CA TRP A 31 7.61 -11.13 -1.61
C TRP A 31 8.15 -9.72 -1.40
N VAL A 32 7.27 -8.71 -1.25
CA VAL A 32 7.69 -7.32 -0.99
C VAL A 32 8.32 -7.14 0.39
N ALA A 33 7.95 -7.98 1.36
CA ALA A 33 8.57 -8.02 2.69
C ALA A 33 9.94 -8.72 2.71
N GLY A 34 10.42 -9.23 1.56
CA GLY A 34 11.69 -9.99 1.49
C GLY A 34 11.63 -11.37 2.13
N VAL A 35 10.43 -11.89 2.40
CA VAL A 35 10.22 -13.20 3.02
C VAL A 35 10.11 -14.26 1.91
N PRO A 36 10.79 -15.42 2.02
CA PRO A 36 10.68 -16.49 1.03
C PRO A 36 9.23 -16.97 0.84
N VAL A 37 8.74 -16.93 -0.40
CA VAL A 37 7.40 -17.42 -0.76
C VAL A 37 7.45 -18.94 -0.90
N ARG A 38 6.56 -19.67 -0.21
CA ARG A 38 6.40 -21.12 -0.43
C ARG A 38 5.34 -21.36 -1.49
N TRP A 39 5.73 -22.05 -2.57
CA TRP A 39 4.80 -22.40 -3.64
C TRP A 39 5.14 -23.77 -4.23
N GLY A 40 4.16 -24.67 -4.25
CA GLY A 40 4.40 -26.10 -4.46
C GLY A 40 5.33 -26.66 -3.38
N GLU A 41 6.33 -27.43 -3.79
CA GLU A 41 7.34 -28.01 -2.88
C GLU A 41 8.58 -27.12 -2.70
N ARG A 42 8.58 -25.91 -3.28
CA ARG A 42 9.76 -25.03 -3.32
C ARG A 42 9.53 -23.74 -2.54
N SER A 43 10.64 -23.18 -2.07
CA SER A 43 10.70 -21.84 -1.50
C SER A 43 11.42 -20.91 -2.48
N TRP A 44 10.85 -19.73 -2.69
CA TRP A 44 11.28 -18.74 -3.66
C TRP A 44 11.72 -17.47 -2.91
N ASP A 45 13.03 -17.27 -2.85
CA ASP A 45 13.65 -16.13 -2.18
C ASP A 45 13.61 -14.88 -3.09
N PRO A 46 12.95 -13.78 -2.67
CA PRO A 46 12.86 -12.55 -3.46
C PRO A 46 14.22 -11.95 -3.86
N ALA A 47 15.28 -12.21 -3.09
CA ALA A 47 16.63 -11.74 -3.41
C ALA A 47 17.30 -12.53 -4.55
N ARG A 48 16.82 -13.75 -4.83
CA ARG A 48 17.44 -14.69 -5.78
C ARG A 48 16.52 -15.13 -6.93
N ALA A 49 15.22 -14.88 -6.78
CA ALA A 49 14.20 -15.24 -7.75
C ALA A 49 13.60 -14.00 -8.42
N ARG A 50 12.94 -14.20 -9.55
CA ARG A 50 12.17 -13.20 -10.29
C ARG A 50 10.68 -13.55 -10.17
N ILE A 51 9.84 -12.53 -10.07
CA ILE A 51 8.38 -12.64 -10.14
C ILE A 51 7.88 -11.95 -11.40
N ALA A 52 6.88 -12.54 -12.06
CA ALA A 52 6.09 -11.90 -13.11
C ALA A 52 4.61 -12.13 -12.82
N ILE A 53 3.78 -11.11 -12.98
CA ILE A 53 2.36 -11.11 -12.65
C ILE A 53 1.58 -10.57 -13.84
N TYR A 54 0.69 -11.38 -14.38
CA TYR A 54 -0.20 -11.01 -15.47
C TYR A 54 -1.65 -10.97 -14.98
N GLU A 55 -2.36 -9.91 -15.34
CA GLU A 55 -3.80 -9.78 -15.13
C GLU A 55 -4.54 -10.03 -16.43
N GLY A 56 -5.52 -10.93 -16.40
CA GLY A 56 -6.28 -11.25 -17.60
C GLY A 56 -7.47 -12.18 -17.34
N PRO A 57 -8.08 -12.70 -18.41
CA PRO A 57 -9.15 -13.67 -18.33
C PRO A 57 -8.75 -14.91 -17.54
N ALA A 58 -9.74 -15.59 -16.96
CA ALA A 58 -9.54 -16.91 -16.38
C ALA A 58 -9.16 -17.90 -17.49
N LEU A 59 -8.13 -18.71 -17.25
CA LEU A 59 -7.72 -19.79 -18.15
C LEU A 59 -8.49 -21.05 -17.80
N VAL A 60 -9.25 -21.56 -18.76
CA VAL A 60 -9.93 -22.87 -18.66
C VAL A 60 -8.93 -24.02 -18.78
N THR A 61 -9.33 -25.22 -18.37
CA THR A 61 -8.47 -26.42 -18.30
C THR A 61 -7.75 -26.71 -19.61
N GLU A 62 -8.42 -26.54 -20.75
CA GLU A 62 -7.86 -26.73 -22.09
C GLU A 62 -6.72 -25.76 -22.40
N ALA A 63 -6.81 -24.52 -21.88
CA ALA A 63 -5.80 -23.48 -22.03
C ALA A 63 -4.59 -23.69 -21.11
N LEU A 64 -4.71 -24.51 -20.06
CA LEU A 64 -3.64 -24.87 -19.12
C LEU A 64 -2.86 -26.11 -19.54
N GLY A 65 -3.43 -26.95 -20.42
CA GLY A 65 -2.83 -28.19 -20.89
C GLY A 65 -1.49 -28.02 -21.60
N LEU A 66 -0.64 -29.05 -21.52
CA LEU A 66 0.63 -29.17 -22.24
C LEU A 66 1.60 -27.98 -22.03
N GLY A 67 1.58 -27.35 -20.86
CA GLY A 67 2.46 -26.22 -20.54
C GLY A 67 2.12 -24.91 -21.26
N ARG A 68 0.98 -24.84 -21.96
CA ARG A 68 0.55 -23.67 -22.73
C ARG A 68 -0.01 -22.54 -21.87
N GLY A 69 -0.34 -22.82 -20.60
CA GLY A 69 -0.95 -21.87 -19.69
C GLY A 69 -0.23 -20.52 -19.60
N TRP A 70 1.11 -20.53 -19.49
CA TRP A 70 1.87 -19.28 -19.40
C TRP A 70 1.84 -18.48 -20.70
N ALA A 71 2.08 -19.13 -21.84
CA ALA A 71 2.01 -18.46 -23.14
C ALA A 71 0.62 -17.86 -23.41
N ASN A 72 -0.44 -18.50 -22.91
CA ASN A 72 -1.81 -17.98 -22.99
C ASN A 72 -2.03 -16.81 -22.02
N ALA A 73 -1.55 -16.90 -20.77
CA ALA A 73 -1.62 -15.81 -19.80
C ALA A 73 -0.90 -14.54 -20.29
N THR A 74 0.30 -14.67 -20.86
CA THR A 74 1.07 -13.53 -21.37
C THR A 74 0.49 -12.94 -22.65
N ARG A 75 -0.17 -13.75 -23.49
CA ARG A 75 -0.79 -13.27 -24.74
C ARG A 75 -2.12 -12.55 -24.48
N ALA A 76 -2.92 -13.05 -23.54
CA ALA A 76 -4.26 -12.55 -23.27
C ALA A 76 -4.34 -11.61 -22.06
N GLY A 77 -3.25 -11.47 -21.29
CA GLY A 77 -3.18 -10.63 -20.10
C GLY A 77 -2.20 -9.48 -20.23
N ALA A 78 -2.37 -8.47 -19.39
CA ALA A 78 -1.42 -7.36 -19.23
C ALA A 78 -0.39 -7.70 -18.14
N ASP A 79 0.87 -7.35 -18.36
CA ASP A 79 1.88 -7.40 -17.30
C ASP A 79 1.60 -6.29 -16.28
N VAL A 80 1.33 -6.69 -15.04
CA VAL A 80 0.97 -5.80 -13.94
C VAL A 80 1.96 -5.90 -12.79
N THR A 81 3.12 -6.55 -13.02
CA THR A 81 4.10 -6.88 -11.98
C THR A 81 4.49 -5.67 -11.16
N GLU A 82 5.03 -4.63 -11.79
CA GLU A 82 5.50 -3.42 -11.08
C GLU A 82 4.36 -2.71 -10.35
N ARG A 83 3.20 -2.61 -10.99
CA ARG A 83 2.02 -1.98 -10.38
C ARG A 83 1.60 -2.69 -9.10
N VAL A 84 1.44 -4.01 -9.17
CA VAL A 84 1.01 -4.82 -8.03
C VAL A 84 2.06 -4.85 -6.92
N LEU A 85 3.35 -4.95 -7.26
CA LEU A 85 4.44 -4.88 -6.27
C LEU A 85 4.48 -3.51 -5.58
N LYS A 86 4.29 -2.41 -6.33
CA LYS A 86 4.24 -1.06 -5.76
C LYS A 86 3.04 -0.88 -4.83
N GLU A 87 1.85 -1.29 -5.25
CA GLU A 87 0.63 -1.24 -4.43
C GLU A 87 0.80 -2.03 -3.13
N ALA A 88 1.44 -3.20 -3.17
CA ALA A 88 1.61 -4.05 -2.00
C ALA A 88 2.70 -3.59 -1.02
N ARG A 89 3.60 -2.70 -1.43
CA ARG A 89 4.58 -2.06 -0.51
C ARG A 89 3.89 -1.13 0.48
N VAL A 90 2.68 -0.66 0.15
CA VAL A 90 1.86 0.13 1.07
C VAL A 90 1.14 -0.84 2.02
N PRO A 91 1.40 -0.79 3.34
CA PRO A 91 0.71 -1.65 4.28
C PRO A 91 -0.82 -1.42 4.19
N PRO A 92 -1.67 -2.47 4.20
CA PRO A 92 -3.13 -2.30 4.19
C PRO A 92 -3.63 -1.46 5.36
N ALA A 93 -2.93 -1.55 6.51
CA ALA A 93 -3.17 -0.70 7.66
C ALA A 93 -2.98 0.79 7.33
N LEU A 94 -1.98 1.14 6.53
CA LEU A 94 -1.70 2.53 6.15
C LEU A 94 -2.81 3.12 5.28
N GLU A 95 -3.31 2.38 4.28
CA GLU A 95 -4.40 2.87 3.42
C GLU A 95 -5.72 3.03 4.18
N SER A 96 -6.09 2.04 5.01
CA SER A 96 -7.28 2.15 5.86
C SER A 96 -7.17 3.32 6.85
N PHE A 97 -5.97 3.53 7.39
CA PHE A 97 -5.70 4.58 8.35
C PHE A 97 -5.73 5.97 7.69
N LYS A 98 -5.17 6.12 6.48
CA LYS A 98 -5.28 7.33 5.66
C LYS A 98 -6.73 7.70 5.36
N ALA A 99 -7.55 6.73 4.98
CA ALA A 99 -8.96 6.94 4.68
C ALA A 99 -9.73 7.48 5.91
N GLU A 100 -9.46 6.95 7.10
CA GLU A 100 -10.04 7.43 8.35
C GLU A 100 -9.58 8.87 8.68
N ILE A 101 -8.29 9.19 8.51
CA ILE A 101 -7.79 10.56 8.71
C ILE A 101 -8.49 11.53 7.75
N ALA A 102 -8.57 11.18 6.47
CA ALA A 102 -9.22 12.01 5.45
C ALA A 102 -10.70 12.22 5.76
N GLN A 103 -11.41 11.17 6.21
CA GLN A 103 -12.81 11.27 6.62
C GLN A 103 -12.99 12.21 7.82
N ARG A 104 -12.13 12.11 8.84
CA ARG A 104 -12.17 13.02 9.99
C ARG A 104 -11.84 14.45 9.60
N ALA A 105 -10.84 14.66 8.75
CA ALA A 105 -10.45 15.97 8.22
C ALA A 105 -11.55 16.62 7.36
N ALA A 106 -12.41 15.81 6.74
CA ALA A 106 -13.60 16.25 6.03
C ALA A 106 -14.74 16.67 6.98
N ALA A 107 -14.86 16.03 8.14
CA ALA A 107 -15.83 16.40 9.18
C ALA A 107 -15.41 17.64 9.99
N GLY A 108 -14.10 17.88 10.13
CA GLY A 108 -13.55 19.07 10.78
C GLY A 108 -12.04 19.01 10.93
N PRO A 109 -11.39 20.07 11.45
CA PRO A 109 -9.94 20.09 11.62
C PRO A 109 -9.45 19.00 12.59
N VAL A 110 -8.48 18.19 12.15
CA VAL A 110 -7.88 17.11 12.94
C VAL A 110 -6.47 17.51 13.36
N ALA A 111 -6.21 17.66 14.66
CA ALA A 111 -4.85 17.89 15.15
C ALA A 111 -3.93 16.70 14.85
N LEU A 112 -2.64 16.94 14.59
CA LEU A 112 -1.66 15.86 14.40
C LEU A 112 -1.56 14.95 15.64
N ALA A 113 -1.64 15.52 16.85
CA ALA A 113 -1.78 14.73 18.09
C ALA A 113 -3.01 13.81 18.08
N GLY A 114 -4.11 14.23 17.45
CA GLY A 114 -5.32 13.42 17.24
C GLY A 114 -5.11 12.26 16.26
N VAL A 115 -4.22 12.42 15.28
CA VAL A 115 -3.82 11.33 14.37
C VAL A 115 -3.02 10.26 15.13
N VAL A 116 -2.14 10.65 16.04
CA VAL A 116 -1.39 9.71 16.91
C VAL A 116 -2.32 8.99 17.88
N ALA A 117 -3.32 9.70 18.43
CA ALA A 117 -4.36 9.10 19.26
C ALA A 117 -5.15 8.03 18.46
N LEU A 118 -5.54 8.35 17.22
CA LEU A 118 -6.19 7.40 16.33
C LEU A 118 -5.32 6.16 16.03
N ALA A 119 -4.02 6.35 15.78
CA ALA A 119 -3.09 5.23 15.59
C ALA A 119 -3.00 4.35 16.84
N SER A 120 -3.10 4.96 18.03
CA SER A 120 -3.10 4.24 19.31
C SER A 120 -4.38 3.44 19.55
N GLU A 121 -5.52 3.96 19.13
CA GLU A 121 -6.81 3.26 19.19
C GLU A 121 -6.84 2.06 18.22
N GLN A 122 -6.36 2.24 16.99
CA GLN A 122 -6.40 1.18 15.96
C GLN A 122 -5.31 0.11 16.14
N HIS A 123 -4.16 0.49 16.71
CA HIS A 123 -3.00 -0.40 16.86
C HIS A 123 -2.47 -0.42 18.31
N PRO A 124 -3.29 -0.84 19.30
CA PRO A 124 -2.91 -0.79 20.71
C PRO A 124 -1.70 -1.68 21.05
N GLN A 125 -1.47 -2.74 20.25
CA GLN A 125 -0.36 -3.68 20.42
C GLN A 125 0.96 -3.21 19.78
N ALA A 126 0.91 -2.23 18.88
CA ALA A 126 2.12 -1.67 18.27
C ALA A 126 2.89 -0.81 19.27
N ARG A 127 4.20 -0.67 19.12
CA ARG A 127 5.01 0.24 19.94
C ARG A 127 4.66 1.69 19.62
N ALA A 128 4.89 2.60 20.57
CA ALA A 128 4.64 4.03 20.36
C ALA A 128 5.36 4.58 19.13
N SER A 129 6.60 4.15 18.88
CA SER A 129 7.39 4.54 17.71
C SER A 129 6.79 4.03 16.38
N GLU A 130 6.21 2.83 16.37
CA GLU A 130 5.58 2.26 15.18
C GLU A 130 4.27 2.99 14.84
N ARG A 131 3.51 3.36 15.87
CA ARG A 131 2.29 4.15 15.71
C ARG A 131 2.59 5.56 15.21
N LEU A 132 3.66 6.18 15.71
CA LEU A 132 4.12 7.48 15.24
C LEU A 132 4.59 7.40 13.78
N ALA A 133 5.40 6.39 13.42
CA ALA A 133 5.85 6.21 12.04
C ALA A 133 4.65 6.01 11.08
N LEU A 134 3.63 5.24 11.48
CA LEU A 134 2.39 5.10 10.71
C LEU A 134 1.67 6.44 10.52
N ALA A 135 1.61 7.26 11.58
CA ALA A 135 1.02 8.60 11.53
C ALA A 135 1.80 9.53 10.59
N GLU A 136 3.12 9.56 10.70
CA GLU A 136 4.01 10.35 9.84
C GLU A 136 3.85 9.97 8.37
N ASP A 137 3.94 8.68 8.04
CA ASP A 137 3.79 8.17 6.67
C ASP A 137 2.40 8.50 6.10
N ALA A 138 1.35 8.33 6.89
CA ALA A 138 -0.02 8.61 6.45
C ALA A 138 -0.21 10.08 6.12
N VAL A 139 0.18 10.97 7.04
CA VAL A 139 0.05 12.41 6.85
C VAL A 139 0.90 12.89 5.68
N TRP A 140 2.14 12.41 5.57
CA TRP A 140 3.01 12.74 4.45
C TRP A 140 2.38 12.40 3.10
N GLN A 141 1.83 11.19 2.96
CA GLN A 141 1.17 10.75 1.74
C GLN A 141 -0.12 11.52 1.44
N LEU A 142 -0.95 11.79 2.44
CA LEU A 142 -2.19 12.56 2.26
C LEU A 142 -1.92 13.99 1.80
N LEU A 143 -0.87 14.63 2.33
CA LEU A 143 -0.44 15.97 1.90
C LEU A 143 0.05 15.97 0.46
N HIS A 144 0.90 15.00 0.08
CA HIS A 144 1.40 14.88 -1.30
C HIS A 144 0.31 14.44 -2.30
N GLY A 145 -0.72 13.74 -1.82
CA GLY A 145 -1.91 13.37 -2.59
C GLY A 145 -2.95 14.50 -2.71
N SER A 146 -2.70 15.66 -2.08
CA SER A 146 -3.63 16.79 -2.01
C SER A 146 -5.01 16.43 -1.44
N GLU A 147 -5.08 15.40 -0.59
CA GLU A 147 -6.31 14.97 0.09
C GLU A 147 -6.62 15.88 1.29
N VAL A 148 -5.57 16.35 1.95
CA VAL A 148 -5.62 17.24 3.11
C VAL A 148 -4.65 18.40 2.95
N GLU A 149 -4.88 19.47 3.70
CA GLU A 149 -3.96 20.58 3.91
C GLU A 149 -3.49 20.58 5.37
N LEU A 150 -2.21 20.88 5.58
CA LEU A 150 -1.67 21.14 6.91
C LEU A 150 -1.82 22.64 7.22
N ARG A 151 -2.37 22.98 8.38
CA ARG A 151 -2.58 24.37 8.82
C ARG A 151 -2.03 24.61 10.21
N ARG A 152 -1.56 25.83 10.44
CA ARG A 152 -1.23 26.39 11.76
C ARG A 152 -2.22 27.51 12.04
N GLY A 153 -3.19 27.23 12.92
CA GLY A 153 -4.39 28.06 13.05
C GLY A 153 -5.10 28.23 11.70
N GLU A 154 -5.34 29.47 11.30
CA GLU A 154 -6.00 29.79 10.02
C GLU A 154 -5.04 29.77 8.82
N ARG A 155 -3.73 29.63 9.00
CA ARG A 155 -2.74 29.69 7.91
C ARG A 155 -2.42 28.29 7.37
N PRO A 156 -2.60 28.02 6.06
CA PRO A 156 -2.07 26.80 5.45
C PRO A 156 -0.54 26.84 5.39
N LEU A 157 0.09 25.71 5.72
CA LEU A 157 1.53 25.54 5.64
C LEU A 157 1.91 25.12 4.20
N PRO A 158 2.86 25.83 3.56
CA PRO A 158 3.30 25.48 2.21
C PRO A 158 4.19 24.23 2.25
N ALA A 159 4.34 23.57 1.09
CA ALA A 159 4.97 22.26 0.98
C ALA A 159 6.43 22.23 1.47
N GLU A 160 7.17 23.32 1.27
CA GLU A 160 8.54 23.49 1.74
C GLU A 160 8.66 23.46 3.28
N GLU A 161 7.60 23.79 4.02
CA GLU A 161 7.59 23.79 5.48
C GLU A 161 7.16 22.43 6.08
N TRP A 162 6.58 21.52 5.28
CA TRP A 162 6.05 20.25 5.77
C TRP A 162 7.11 19.38 6.43
N ALA A 163 8.29 19.25 5.80
CA ALA A 163 9.36 18.42 6.34
C ALA A 163 9.81 18.92 7.72
N GLY A 164 10.02 20.22 7.89
CA GLY A 164 10.42 20.82 9.16
C GLY A 164 9.33 20.68 10.24
N ALA A 165 8.06 20.81 9.86
CA ALA A 165 6.94 20.61 10.77
C ALA A 165 6.80 19.16 11.21
N LEU A 166 6.75 18.21 10.25
CA LEU A 166 6.47 16.80 10.52
C LEU A 166 7.64 16.05 11.17
N LEU A 167 8.87 16.50 11.01
CA LEU A 167 10.03 15.94 11.71
C LEU A 167 10.21 16.47 13.14
N SER A 168 9.38 17.45 13.55
CA SER A 168 9.43 18.01 14.90
C SER A 168 8.47 17.28 15.83
N TRP A 169 8.96 16.77 16.95
CA TRP A 169 8.10 16.15 17.98
C TRP A 169 6.97 17.07 18.45
N ALA A 170 7.23 18.38 18.56
CA ALA A 170 6.24 19.36 19.00
C ALA A 170 4.97 19.35 18.13
N ALA A 171 5.11 19.06 16.83
CA ALA A 171 3.99 18.97 15.90
C ALA A 171 3.02 17.84 16.26
N TRP A 172 3.52 16.74 16.81
CA TRP A 172 2.76 15.52 17.11
C TRP A 172 2.26 15.45 18.55
N SER A 173 2.77 16.31 19.43
CA SER A 173 2.36 16.37 20.84
C SER A 173 1.39 17.50 21.17
N ASP A 174 1.27 18.52 20.31
CA ASP A 174 0.39 19.68 20.50
C ASP A 174 -0.75 19.72 19.47
N ALA A 175 -1.76 20.56 19.71
CA ALA A 175 -2.93 20.78 18.88
C ALA A 175 -2.79 21.99 17.92
N GLU A 176 -1.58 22.55 17.80
CA GLU A 176 -1.28 23.73 16.98
C GLU A 176 -1.44 23.42 15.48
N LEU A 177 -0.91 22.28 15.04
CA LEU A 177 -0.95 21.84 13.65
C LEU A 177 -2.14 20.92 13.40
N ARG A 178 -2.91 21.27 12.37
CA ARG A 178 -4.18 20.60 12.05
C ARG A 178 -4.27 20.27 10.57
N LEU A 179 -4.84 19.11 10.29
CA LEU A 179 -5.23 18.67 8.96
C LEU A 179 -6.66 19.10 8.70
N THR A 180 -6.89 19.72 7.55
CA THR A 180 -8.23 20.02 7.04
C THR A 180 -8.38 19.42 5.66
N ARG A 181 -9.60 19.09 5.24
CA ARG A 181 -9.85 18.66 3.87
C ARG A 181 -9.34 19.71 2.87
N SER A 182 -8.67 19.25 1.82
CA SER A 182 -8.23 20.14 0.75
C SER A 182 -9.43 20.70 -0.03
N PRO A 183 -9.49 22.02 -0.29
CA PRO A 183 -10.58 22.66 -1.02
C PRO A 183 -10.68 22.17 -2.47
N THR A 184 -9.57 21.71 -3.06
CA THR A 184 -9.52 21.19 -4.43
C THR A 184 -10.30 19.87 -4.59
N GLN A 185 -10.53 19.12 -3.50
CA GLN A 185 -11.35 17.89 -3.49
C GLN A 185 -12.82 18.11 -3.07
N ALA A 186 -13.25 19.35 -2.82
CA ALA A 186 -14.66 19.65 -2.53
C ALA A 186 -15.52 19.72 -3.81
N ALA A 187 -14.90 19.68 -4.99
CA ALA A 187 -15.56 19.71 -6.30
C ALA A 187 -15.39 18.36 -7.02
N GLY A 188 -16.02 17.31 -6.50
CA GLY A 188 -16.21 16.04 -7.20
C GLY A 188 -17.66 15.58 -6.95
N PRO A 189 -18.41 15.23 -8.01
CA PRO A 189 -19.86 15.02 -7.97
C PRO A 189 -20.32 13.87 -7.07
#